data_AF-A0A6B3UN22-F1
#
_entry.id   AF-A0A6B3UN22-F1
#
_cell.length_a   1.000
_cell.length_b   1.000
_cell.length_c   1.000
_cell.angle_alpha   90.00
_cell.angle_beta   90.00
_cell.angle_gamma   90.00
#
_symmetry.space_group_name_H-M   'P 1'
#
loop_
_entity.id
_entity.type
_entity.pdbx_description
1 polymer ?
#
loop_
_entity_poly.entity_id
_entity_poly.type
_entity_poly.pdbx_seq_one_letter_code
_entity_poly.pdbx_strand_id
1 'polypeptide(L)'
;MALMAGSPPLVAARLAALVVLCLTIAEIDLRLQIVPDALVAAVLLVAVVAPAPLDRTAQLVGSVVTGGLFLIVRQACLWWRGEDGLGLGDVKLAAAMGALLGAEISLLAAAAAAAGTAAWIAARRLTGSGHTAGAPLGVGLA
;
A
#
# COMPACT_ATOMS: atom_id res chain seq x y z
N MET A 1 3.02 -4.05 18.17
CA MET A 1 3.29 -3.62 19.57
C MET A 1 4.56 -2.77 19.73
N ALA A 2 5.69 -3.01 19.06
CA ALA A 2 6.91 -2.18 19.27
C ALA A 2 7.08 -0.90 18.43
N LEU A 3 6.23 -0.62 17.44
CA LEU A 3 6.06 0.76 16.94
C LEU A 3 5.63 1.71 18.06
N MET A 4 5.00 1.17 19.10
CA MET A 4 4.58 1.87 20.31
C MET A 4 5.60 1.78 21.45
N ALA A 5 6.81 1.25 21.21
CA ALA A 5 7.86 1.19 22.21
C ALA A 5 8.66 2.49 22.27
N GLY A 6 8.81 3.04 23.47
CA GLY A 6 9.53 4.28 23.75
C GLY A 6 8.63 5.33 24.40
N SER A 7 9.16 6.54 24.56
CA SER A 7 8.37 7.66 25.08
C SER A 7 7.21 8.01 24.14
N PRO A 8 6.03 8.40 24.66
CA PRO A 8 4.88 8.78 23.83
C PRO A 8 5.18 9.76 22.69
N PRO A 9 6.01 10.82 22.83
CA PRO A 9 6.32 11.71 21.70
C PRO A 9 7.11 11.01 20.59
N LEU A 10 7.99 10.07 20.92
CA LEU A 10 8.78 9.31 19.94
C LEU A 10 7.91 8.35 19.13
N VAL A 11 6.95 7.70 19.80
CA VAL A 11 5.94 6.85 19.14
C VAL A 11 5.10 7.69 18.19
N ALA A 12 4.59 8.84 18.65
CA ALA A 12 3.81 9.75 17.82
C ALA A 12 4.59 10.23 16.59
N ALA A 13 5.87 10.59 16.76
CA ALA A 13 6.72 11.02 15.66
C ALA A 13 6.92 9.92 14.60
N ARG A 14 7.14 8.66 15.01
CA ARG A 14 7.29 7.52 14.08
C ARG A 14 6.01 7.25 13.31
N LEU A 15 4.87 7.25 14.00
CA LEU A 15 3.56 7.05 13.36
C LEU A 15 3.23 8.20 12.39
N ALA A 16 3.46 9.44 12.80
CA ALA A 16 3.29 10.60 11.93
C ALA A 16 4.19 10.52 10.70
N ALA A 17 5.46 10.14 10.86
CA ALA A 17 6.38 9.94 9.74
C ALA A 17 5.90 8.85 8.78
N LEU A 18 5.44 7.70 9.29
CA LEU A 18 4.87 6.64 8.46
C LEU A 18 3.62 7.09 7.71
N VAL A 19 2.70 7.81 8.37
CA VAL A 19 1.50 8.35 7.75
C VAL A 19 1.88 9.32 6.63
N VAL A 20 2.80 10.25 6.87
CA VAL A 20 3.26 11.21 5.85
C VAL A 20 3.93 10.49 4.68
N LEU A 21 4.78 9.48 4.93
CA LEU A 21 5.39 8.67 3.88
C LEU A 21 4.34 7.96 3.03
N CYS A 22 3.38 7.26 3.66
CA CYS A 22 2.31 6.56 2.96
C CYS A 22 1.42 7.51 2.15
N LEU A 23 1.06 8.67 2.70
CA LEU A 23 0.27 9.67 1.98
C LEU A 23 1.06 10.24 0.79
N THR A 24 2.36 10.47 0.94
CA THR A 24 3.22 10.93 -0.15
C THR A 24 3.32 9.89 -1.25
N ILE A 25 3.50 8.61 -0.89
CA ILE A 25 3.51 7.50 -1.85
C ILE A 25 2.16 7.43 -2.58
N ALA A 26 1.05 7.48 -1.85
CA ALA A 26 -0.29 7.43 -2.43
C ALA A 26 -0.57 8.61 -3.37
N GLU A 27 -0.17 9.83 -3.00
CA GLU A 27 -0.35 11.01 -3.84
C GLU A 27 0.47 10.93 -5.13
N ILE A 28 1.72 10.46 -5.04
CA ILE A 28 2.58 10.27 -6.22
C ILE A 28 2.02 9.14 -7.10
N ASP A 29 1.58 8.05 -6.51
CA ASP A 29 0.96 6.94 -7.23
C ASP A 29 -0.33 7.38 -7.94
N LEU A 30 -1.18 8.16 -7.29
CA LEU A 30 -2.39 8.73 -7.89
C LEU A 30 -2.11 9.64 -9.09
N ARG A 31 -1.02 10.40 -9.07
CA ARG A 31 -0.69 11.37 -10.13
C ARG A 31 0.14 10.77 -11.26
N LEU A 32 1.11 9.93 -10.91
CA LEU A 32 2.17 9.48 -11.81
C LEU A 32 2.14 7.97 -12.04
N GLN A 33 1.31 7.22 -11.31
CA GLN A 33 1.21 5.74 -11.38
C GLN A 33 2.58 5.07 -11.17
N ILE A 34 3.39 5.65 -10.27
CA ILE A 34 4.72 5.18 -9.91
C ILE A 34 4.85 5.20 -8.39
N VAL A 35 5.39 4.12 -7.83
CA VAL A 35 5.79 4.05 -6.42
C VAL A 35 7.30 4.33 -6.31
N PRO A 36 7.74 5.46 -5.72
CA PRO A 36 9.15 5.82 -5.69
C PRO A 36 9.98 4.92 -4.77
N ASP A 37 11.06 4.35 -5.31
CA ASP A 37 11.95 3.45 -4.58
C ASP A 37 12.54 4.09 -3.31
N ALA A 38 12.84 5.39 -3.34
CA ALA A 38 13.36 6.11 -2.18
C ALA A 38 12.36 6.17 -1.01
N LEU A 39 11.06 6.32 -1.30
CA LEU A 39 10.03 6.36 -0.26
C LEU A 39 9.75 4.96 0.31
N VAL A 40 9.75 3.93 -0.55
CA VAL A 40 9.66 2.54 -0.09
C VAL A 40 10.85 2.17 0.80
N ALA A 41 12.07 2.58 0.40
CA ALA A 41 13.27 2.39 1.22
C ALA A 41 13.17 3.12 2.58
N ALA A 42 12.58 4.32 2.62
CA ALA A 42 12.33 5.03 3.87
C ALA A 42 11.36 4.27 4.79
N VAL A 43 10.28 3.69 4.24
CA VAL A 43 9.36 2.83 5.00
C VAL A 43 10.08 1.60 5.55
N LEU A 44 10.89 0.94 4.72
CA LEU A 44 11.68 -0.22 5.13
C LEU A 44 12.70 0.14 6.22
N LEU A 45 13.34 1.31 6.11
CA LEU A 45 14.27 1.81 7.11
C LEU A 45 13.58 2.01 8.46
N VAL A 46 12.37 2.57 8.47
CA VAL A 46 11.57 2.69 9.69
C VAL A 46 11.24 1.32 10.28
N ALA A 47 10.92 0.32 9.45
CA ALA A 47 10.65 -1.04 9.90
C ALA A 47 11.85 -1.70 10.59
N VAL A 48 13.07 -1.47 10.08
CA VAL A 48 14.30 -2.11 10.59
C VAL A 48 14.90 -1.34 11.78
N VAL A 49 14.85 0.00 11.77
CA VAL A 49 15.50 0.87 12.76
C VAL A 49 14.64 1.12 13.99
N ALA A 50 13.31 1.15 13.85
CA ALA A 50 12.45 1.22 15.03
C ALA A 50 12.66 -0.03 15.90
N PRO A 51 12.50 0.06 17.23
CA PRO A 51 12.50 -1.12 18.09
C PRO A 51 11.55 -2.16 17.50
N ALA A 52 12.12 -3.28 17.05
CA ALA A 52 11.41 -4.18 16.16
C ALA A 52 10.24 -4.86 16.92
N PRO A 53 8.99 -4.77 16.44
CA PRO A 53 7.85 -5.47 17.05
C PRO A 53 7.91 -6.97 16.88
N LEU A 54 8.62 -7.36 15.84
CA LEU A 54 8.75 -8.68 15.29
C LEU A 54 10.23 -9.03 15.40
N ASP A 55 10.51 -10.30 15.67
CA ASP A 55 11.87 -10.79 15.46
C ASP A 55 12.30 -10.53 14.00
N ARG A 56 13.60 -10.36 13.75
CA ARG A 56 14.13 -10.10 12.40
C ARG A 56 13.70 -11.17 11.41
N THR A 57 13.59 -12.42 11.88
CA THR A 57 13.06 -13.54 11.10
C THR A 57 11.62 -13.27 10.65
N ALA A 58 10.76 -12.78 11.55
CA ALA A 58 9.38 -12.49 11.26
C ALA A 58 9.22 -11.26 10.34
N GLN A 59 10.11 -10.27 10.42
CA GLN A 59 10.16 -9.16 9.45
C GLN A 59 10.54 -9.64 8.04
N LEU A 60 11.57 -10.50 7.94
CA LEU A 60 11.98 -11.11 6.67
C LEU A 60 10.87 -11.98 6.08
N VAL A 61 10.28 -12.86 6.90
CA VAL A 61 9.14 -13.69 6.49
C VAL A 61 7.97 -12.83 6.05
N GLY A 62 7.63 -11.78 6.80
CA GLY A 62 6.61 -10.80 6.43
C GLY A 62 6.88 -10.19 5.06
N SER A 63 8.09 -9.67 4.86
CA SER A 63 8.50 -9.08 3.57
C SER A 63 8.41 -10.06 2.41
N VAL A 64 8.90 -11.28 2.59
CA VAL A 64 8.94 -12.31 1.54
C VAL A 64 7.54 -12.83 1.23
N VAL A 65 6.73 -13.11 2.25
CA VAL A 65 5.37 -13.64 2.07
C VAL A 65 4.47 -12.60 1.41
N THR A 66 4.43 -11.37 1.92
CA THR A 66 3.55 -10.34 1.37
C THR A 66 4.03 -9.87 0.00
N GLY A 67 5.33 -9.61 -0.19
CA GLY A 67 5.90 -9.24 -1.48
C GLY A 67 5.81 -10.38 -2.52
N GLY A 68 6.09 -11.61 -2.10
CA GLY A 68 6.00 -12.80 -2.93
C GLY A 68 4.58 -13.08 -3.40
N LEU A 69 3.57 -12.88 -2.54
CA LEU A 69 2.17 -13.00 -2.95
C LEU A 69 1.81 -11.98 -4.04
N PHE A 70 2.21 -10.71 -3.87
CA PHE A 70 1.96 -9.69 -4.88
C PHE A 70 2.70 -9.99 -6.20
N LEU A 71 3.92 -10.53 -6.14
CA LEU A 71 4.63 -11.02 -7.34
C LEU A 71 3.88 -12.15 -8.04
N ILE A 72 3.38 -13.13 -7.29
CA ILE A 72 2.61 -14.25 -7.84
C ILE A 72 1.33 -13.73 -8.51
N VAL A 73 0.60 -12.82 -7.84
CA VAL A 73 -0.60 -12.20 -8.40
C VAL A 73 -0.27 -11.44 -9.69
N ARG A 74 0.79 -10.63 -9.68
CA ARG A 74 1.28 -9.93 -10.87
C ARG A 74 1.55 -10.90 -12.02
N GLN A 75 2.29 -11.97 -11.75
CA GLN A 75 2.67 -12.94 -12.77
C GLN A 75 1.46 -13.72 -13.31
N ALA A 76 0.52 -14.07 -12.44
CA ALA A 76 -0.75 -14.70 -12.83
C ALA A 76 -1.59 -13.77 -13.72
N CYS A 77 -1.67 -12.47 -13.38
CA CYS A 77 -2.33 -11.47 -14.20
C CYS A 77 -1.67 -11.33 -15.58
N LEU A 78 -0.34 -11.26 -15.63
CA LEU A 78 0.43 -11.23 -16.88
C LEU A 78 0.16 -12.45 -17.75
N TRP A 79 0.13 -13.65 -17.16
CA TRP A 79 -0.12 -14.89 -17.89
C TRP A 79 -1.55 -15.00 -18.43
N TRP A 80 -2.54 -14.55 -17.68
CA TRP A 80 -3.95 -14.67 -18.08
C TRP A 80 -4.43 -13.54 -19.00
N ARG A 81 -3.99 -12.31 -18.77
CA ARG A 81 -4.48 -11.12 -19.51
C ARG A 81 -3.50 -10.63 -20.56
N GLY A 82 -2.25 -11.08 -20.53
CA GLY A 82 -1.19 -10.58 -21.41
C GLY A 82 -0.73 -9.16 -21.09
N GLU A 83 -1.23 -8.57 -19.99
CA GLU A 83 -0.99 -7.19 -19.59
C GLU A 83 -0.57 -7.14 -18.11
N ASP A 84 0.25 -6.14 -17.77
CA ASP A 84 0.71 -5.91 -16.41
C ASP A 84 -0.47 -5.40 -15.55
N GLY A 85 -1.18 -6.33 -14.90
CA GLY A 85 -2.33 -6.01 -14.05
C GLY A 85 -1.99 -5.47 -12.67
N LEU A 86 -0.71 -5.55 -12.27
CA LEU A 86 -0.20 -5.06 -10.98
C LEU A 86 1.22 -4.51 -11.18
N GLY A 87 1.49 -3.31 -10.65
CA GLY A 87 2.78 -2.67 -10.82
C GLY A 87 3.88 -3.33 -9.98
N LEU A 88 5.13 -3.29 -10.46
CA LEU A 88 6.28 -3.66 -9.61
C LEU A 88 6.41 -2.72 -8.39
N GLY A 89 5.86 -1.51 -8.47
CA GLY A 89 5.74 -0.61 -7.34
C GLY A 89 4.92 -1.20 -6.19
N ASP A 90 3.77 -1.80 -6.49
CA ASP A 90 2.88 -2.42 -5.51
C ASP A 90 3.57 -3.58 -4.79
N VAL A 91 4.36 -4.37 -5.51
CA VAL A 91 5.16 -5.46 -4.96
C VAL A 91 6.18 -4.93 -3.94
N LYS A 92 6.92 -3.87 -4.30
CA LYS A 92 7.94 -3.28 -3.41
C LYS A 92 7.29 -2.72 -2.15
N LEU A 93 6.16 -2.03 -2.31
CA LEU A 93 5.39 -1.50 -1.19
C LEU A 93 4.84 -2.62 -0.29
N ALA A 94 4.29 -3.68 -0.89
CA ALA A 94 3.79 -4.85 -0.18
C ALA A 94 4.89 -5.56 0.63
N ALA A 95 6.10 -5.69 0.06
CA ALA A 95 7.26 -6.21 0.77
C ALA A 95 7.66 -5.32 1.96
N ALA A 96 7.71 -4.00 1.77
CA ALA A 96 8.04 -3.06 2.85
C ALA A 96 6.99 -3.07 3.97
N MET A 97 5.70 -3.14 3.62
CA MET A 97 4.62 -3.30 4.61
C MET A 97 4.71 -4.63 5.35
N GLY A 98 5.03 -5.72 4.63
CA GLY A 98 5.31 -7.04 5.21
C GLY A 98 6.42 -6.99 6.27
N ALA A 99 7.51 -6.28 6.01
CA ALA A 99 8.58 -6.07 6.99
C ALA A 99 8.15 -5.23 8.20
N LEU A 100 7.31 -4.22 7.97
CA LEU A 100 6.87 -3.26 8.99
C LEU A 100 5.81 -3.84 9.94
N LEU A 101 4.80 -4.52 9.39
CA LEU A 101 3.60 -4.96 10.08
C LEU A 101 3.55 -6.47 10.31
N GLY A 102 4.40 -7.24 9.62
CA GLY A 102 4.33 -8.70 9.55
C GLY A 102 3.37 -9.19 8.45
N ALA A 103 3.47 -10.47 8.10
CA ALA A 103 2.69 -11.06 7.01
C ALA A 103 1.17 -10.92 7.23
N GLU A 104 0.68 -11.29 8.42
CA GLU A 104 -0.75 -11.36 8.72
C GLU A 104 -1.43 -9.99 8.58
N ILE A 105 -0.92 -8.97 9.27
CA ILE A 105 -1.50 -7.63 9.25
C ILE A 105 -1.39 -7.01 7.85
N SER A 106 -0.28 -7.24 7.14
CA SER A 106 -0.10 -6.71 5.78
C SER A 106 -1.08 -7.34 4.79
N LEU A 107 -1.33 -8.64 4.90
CA LEU A 107 -2.30 -9.35 4.06
C LEU A 107 -3.73 -8.93 4.39
N LEU A 108 -4.07 -8.76 5.67
CA LEU A 108 -5.37 -8.23 6.08
C LEU A 108 -5.60 -6.81 5.55
N ALA A 109 -4.58 -5.94 5.64
CA ALA A 109 -4.64 -4.59 5.09
C ALA A 109 -4.85 -4.60 3.57
N ALA A 110 -4.10 -5.46 2.85
CA ALA A 110 -4.27 -5.65 1.40
C ALA A 110 -5.68 -6.16 1.05
N ALA A 111 -6.19 -7.15 1.79
CA ALA A 111 -7.54 -7.68 1.61
C ALA A 111 -8.61 -6.62 1.87
N ALA A 112 -8.45 -5.81 2.93
CA ALA A 112 -9.35 -4.69 3.23
C ALA A 112 -9.33 -3.63 2.13
N ALA A 113 -8.16 -3.27 1.61
CA ALA A 113 -8.02 -2.33 0.49
C ALA A 113 -8.69 -2.86 -0.79
N ALA A 114 -8.48 -4.15 -1.10
CA ALA A 114 -9.12 -4.81 -2.23
C ALA A 114 -10.66 -4.86 -2.08
N ALA A 115 -11.16 -5.21 -0.89
CA ALA A 115 -12.58 -5.24 -0.58
C ALA A 115 -13.21 -3.84 -0.66
N GLY A 116 -12.53 -2.82 -0.13
CA GLY A 116 -12.96 -1.42 -0.23
C GLY A 116 -13.05 -0.95 -1.68
N THR A 117 -12.06 -1.30 -2.50
CA THR A 117 -12.07 -1.00 -3.94
C THR A 117 -13.22 -1.71 -4.65
N ALA A 118 -13.44 -3.00 -4.37
CA ALA A 118 -14.54 -3.77 -4.95
C ALA A 118 -15.91 -3.21 -4.54
N ALA A 119 -16.09 -2.85 -3.26
CA ALA A 119 -17.31 -2.24 -2.74
C ALA A 119 -17.57 -0.87 -3.40
N TRP A 120 -16.53 -0.05 -3.57
CA TRP A 120 -16.63 1.23 -4.26
C TRP A 120 -17.04 1.05 -5.74
N ILE A 121 -16.40 0.11 -6.46
CA ILE A 121 -16.78 -0.20 -7.84
C ILE A 121 -18.23 -0.70 -7.91
N ALA A 122 -18.64 -1.60 -7.02
CA ALA A 122 -20.00 -2.12 -6.96
C ALA A 122 -21.01 -1.00 -6.68
N ALA A 123 -20.73 -0.13 -5.71
CA ALA A 123 -21.57 1.02 -5.40
C ALA A 123 -21.73 1.94 -6.61
N ARG A 124 -20.66 2.23 -7.37
CA ARG A 124 -20.74 3.04 -8.61
C ARG A 124 -21.55 2.37 -9.72
N ARG A 125 -21.50 1.04 -9.83
CA ARG A 125 -22.30 0.28 -10.80
C ARG A 125 -23.78 0.27 -10.44
N LEU A 126 -24.10 0.11 -9.15
CA LEU A 126 -25.47 0.08 -8.66
C LEU A 126 -26.13 1.46 -8.63
N THR A 127 -25.36 2.52 -8.38
CA THR A 127 -25.83 3.91 -8.41
C THR A 127 -25.96 4.50 -9.82
N GLY A 128 -25.74 3.70 -10.86
CA GLY A 128 -26.15 3.95 -12.25
C GLY A 128 -26.22 5.43 -12.62
N SER A 129 -25.08 6.13 -12.64
CA SER A 129 -25.07 7.54 -13.04
C SER A 129 -25.28 7.66 -14.55
N GLY A 130 -26.53 7.54 -14.97
CA GLY A 130 -27.08 8.27 -16.12
C GLY A 130 -27.17 9.76 -15.82
N HIS A 131 -26.05 10.39 -15.46
CA HIS A 131 -25.91 11.83 -15.38
C HIS A 131 -24.67 12.27 -16.15
N THR A 132 -24.89 12.66 -17.40
CA THR A 132 -24.21 13.84 -17.97
C THR A 132 -24.51 15.04 -17.08
N ALA A 133 -23.85 15.10 -15.93
CA ALA A 133 -23.77 16.29 -15.10
C ALA A 133 -22.28 16.61 -15.00
N GLY A 134 -21.85 17.56 -15.82
CA GLY A 134 -20.54 18.17 -15.68
C GLY A 134 -20.32 18.54 -14.22
N ALA A 135 -19.16 18.18 -13.69
CA ALA A 135 -18.75 18.59 -12.37
C ALA A 135 -18.84 20.13 -12.26
N PRO A 136 -19.40 20.71 -11.18
CA PRO A 136 -19.42 22.15 -10.92
C PRO A 136 -18.04 22.73 -10.57
N LEU A 137 -16.97 21.96 -10.78
CA LEU A 137 -15.57 22.39 -10.64
C LEU A 137 -14.80 21.97 -11.89
N GLY A 138 -15.15 22.60 -13.02
CA GLY A 138 -14.17 23.28 -13.88
C GLY A 138 -12.97 22.54 -14.47
N VAL A 139 -12.89 21.21 -14.47
CA VAL A 139 -11.90 20.49 -15.29
C VAL A 139 -12.57 19.29 -15.95
N GLY A 140 -13.49 19.61 -16.86
CA GLY A 140 -13.64 18.83 -18.08
C GLY A 140 -12.65 19.37 -19.11
N LEU A 141 -12.04 18.45 -19.87
CA LEU A 141 -11.21 18.67 -21.06
C LEU A 141 -9.72 18.96 -20.82
N ALA A 142 -8.90 17.91 -20.86
CA ALA A 142 -7.92 17.70 -21.92
C ALA A 142 -7.62 16.20 -22.04
#